data_AF-X0Y0G5-F1
#
_entry.id   AF-X0Y0G5-F1
#
_cell.length_a   1.000
_cell.length_b   1.000
_cell.length_c   1.000
_cell.angle_alpha   90.00
_cell.angle_beta   90.00
_cell.angle_gamma   90.00
#
_symmetry.space_group_name_H-M   'P 1'
#
loop_
_entity.id
_entity.type
_entity.pdbx_description
1 polymer ?
#
loop_
_entity_poly.entity_id
_entity_poly.type
_entity_poly.pdbx_seq_one_letter_code
_entity_poly.pdbx_strand_id
1 'polypeptide(L)'
;GPRALRATAMIGFSDWTSTRGAHTKKFHHFGDQDTYWYRIPEVALEPGEHSLTLGARKGASLDAVVLLPQNAAMDRAAMNLFQNWNYAPWQNPL
;
A
#
# COMPACT_ATOMS: atom_id res chain seq x y z
N GLY A 1 20.42 -3.98 15.28
CA GLY A 1 20.17 -2.74 14.52
C GLY A 1 18.87 -2.87 13.74
N PRO A 2 18.29 -1.77 13.21
CA PRO A 2 17.04 -1.83 12.45
C PRO A 2 17.15 -2.76 11.23
N ARG A 3 16.12 -3.57 10.96
CA ARG A 3 16.04 -4.40 9.75
C ARG A 3 15.66 -3.53 8.56
N ALA A 4 16.49 -3.53 7.51
CA ALA A 4 16.16 -2.84 6.28
C ALA A 4 15.02 -3.57 5.55
N LEU A 5 13.97 -2.82 5.21
CA LEU A 5 12.82 -3.29 4.46
C LEU A 5 12.81 -2.64 3.08
N ARG A 6 12.40 -3.39 2.06
CA ARG A 6 12.31 -2.86 0.70
C ARG A 6 10.86 -2.79 0.27
N ALA A 7 10.43 -1.58 -0.08
CA ALA A 7 9.16 -1.38 -0.75
C ALA A 7 9.20 -2.02 -2.15
N THR A 8 8.18 -2.79 -2.44
CA THR A 8 7.87 -3.33 -3.76
C THR A 8 6.63 -2.61 -4.29
N ALA A 9 6.59 -2.31 -5.58
CA ALA A 9 5.38 -1.77 -6.18
C ALA A 9 4.22 -2.75 -5.95
N MET A 10 3.05 -2.25 -5.54
CA MET A 10 1.88 -3.11 -5.50
C MET A 10 1.46 -3.50 -6.91
N ILE A 11 1.15 -4.78 -7.06
CA ILE A 11 0.65 -5.40 -8.28
C ILE A 11 -0.72 -4.82 -8.62
N GLY A 12 -0.96 -4.65 -9.91
CA GLY A 12 -2.17 -4.04 -10.43
C GLY A 12 -3.45 -4.74 -10.00
N PHE A 13 -4.48 -3.92 -9.86
CA PHE A 13 -5.84 -4.22 -9.40
C PHE A 13 -6.57 -5.35 -10.18
N SER A 14 -5.93 -6.00 -11.15
CA SER A 14 -6.45 -7.04 -12.02
C SER A 14 -5.90 -8.46 -11.77
N ASP A 15 -4.70 -8.66 -11.20
CA ASP A 15 -4.16 -10.00 -10.85
C ASP A 15 -3.27 -9.96 -9.61
N TRP A 16 -3.87 -10.16 -8.43
CA TRP A 16 -3.22 -10.04 -7.12
C TRP A 16 -2.25 -11.18 -6.76
N THR A 17 -2.14 -12.22 -7.60
CA THR A 17 -1.28 -13.39 -7.35
C THR A 17 0.05 -13.33 -8.11
N SER A 18 0.16 -12.44 -9.11
CA SER A 18 1.32 -12.38 -10.00
C SER A 18 2.47 -11.58 -9.40
N THR A 19 3.60 -12.24 -9.12
CA THR A 19 4.85 -11.59 -8.68
C THR A 19 5.52 -10.70 -9.74
N ARG A 20 4.97 -10.64 -10.97
CA ARG A 20 5.60 -10.01 -12.14
C ARG A 20 4.92 -8.75 -12.66
N GLY A 21 3.72 -8.40 -12.19
CA GLY A 21 2.90 -7.34 -12.80
C GLY A 21 2.71 -6.11 -11.91
N ALA A 22 3.61 -5.12 -11.96
CA ALA A 22 3.36 -3.84 -11.30
C ALA A 22 2.52 -2.92 -12.22
N HIS A 23 1.20 -2.88 -12.05
CA HIS A 23 0.37 -1.86 -12.70
C HIS A 23 -0.19 -0.92 -11.64
N THR A 24 0.34 0.28 -11.59
CA THR A 24 -0.03 1.33 -10.66
C THR A 24 -1.36 1.95 -11.07
N LYS A 25 -2.28 2.16 -10.11
CA LYS A 25 -3.51 2.90 -10.39
C LYS A 25 -3.18 4.36 -10.62
N LYS A 26 -3.08 4.74 -11.89
CA LYS A 26 -2.99 6.13 -12.32
C LYS A 26 -4.40 6.71 -12.36
N PHE A 27 -4.70 7.67 -11.48
CA PHE A 27 -5.93 8.45 -11.60
C PHE A 27 -5.71 9.55 -12.64
N HIS A 28 -6.30 9.42 -13.82
CA HIS A 28 -6.11 10.37 -14.92
C HIS A 28 -7.02 11.62 -14.84
N HIS A 29 -7.79 11.82 -13.75
CA HIS A 29 -8.96 12.71 -13.78
C HIS A 29 -9.03 13.87 -12.78
N PHE A 30 -7.97 14.15 -12.01
CA PHE A 30 -7.86 15.39 -11.24
C PHE A 30 -6.43 15.91 -11.39
N GLY A 31 -6.28 17.04 -12.08
CA GLY A 31 -5.00 17.59 -12.53
C GLY A 31 -3.85 17.44 -11.53
N ASP A 32 -2.88 16.61 -11.93
CA ASP A 32 -1.45 16.73 -11.64
C ASP A 32 -0.82 16.05 -10.41
N GLN A 33 -1.36 14.93 -9.88
CA GLN A 33 -0.53 14.05 -9.04
C GLN A 33 -0.70 12.56 -9.32
N ASP A 34 0.38 11.92 -9.75
CA ASP A 34 0.47 10.47 -9.82
C ASP A 34 0.65 9.89 -8.40
N THR A 35 -0.35 9.20 -7.87
CA THR A 35 -0.26 8.47 -6.60
C THR A 35 0.04 7.00 -6.85
N TYR A 36 0.94 6.44 -6.03
CA TYR A 36 1.41 5.06 -6.17
C TYR A 36 1.30 4.32 -4.85
N TRP A 37 0.69 3.13 -4.87
CA TRP A 37 0.73 2.21 -3.73
C TRP A 37 1.97 1.32 -3.79
N TYR A 38 2.65 1.21 -2.65
CA TYR A 38 3.78 0.31 -2.44
C TYR A 38 3.45 -0.65 -1.30
N ARG A 39 3.96 -1.87 -1.40
CA ARG A 39 3.86 -2.91 -0.36
C ARG A 39 5.25 -3.27 0.13
N ILE A 40 5.38 -3.47 1.44
CA ILE A 40 6.51 -4.16 2.03
C ILE A 40 6.02 -5.57 2.40
N PRO A 41 6.39 -6.62 1.65
CA PRO A 41 5.94 -7.98 1.94
C PRO A 41 6.68 -8.58 3.14
N GLU A 42 6.07 -9.58 3.76
CA GLU A 42 6.74 -10.53 4.67
C GLU A 42 7.40 -9.87 5.90
N VAL A 43 6.70 -8.92 6.50
CA VAL A 43 7.08 -8.35 7.79
C VAL A 43 6.50 -9.21 8.92
N ALA A 44 7.25 -10.22 9.34
CA ALA A 44 6.96 -10.92 10.59
C ALA A 44 7.27 -10.00 11.78
N LEU A 45 6.26 -9.71 12.59
CA LEU A 45 6.37 -8.94 13.83
C LEU A 45 6.01 -9.86 15.00
N GLU A 46 6.90 -9.94 15.98
CA GLU A 46 6.60 -10.59 17.26
C GLU A 46 5.65 -9.72 18.09
N PRO A 47 4.92 -10.27 19.08
CA PRO A 47 4.14 -9.47 20.00
C PRO A 47 5.01 -8.42 20.72
N GLY A 48 4.56 -7.16 20.74
CA GLY A 48 5.25 -6.07 21.41
C GLY A 48 5.23 -4.76 20.64
N GLU A 49 5.96 -3.79 21.15
CA GLU A 49 6.11 -2.47 20.53
C GLU A 49 7.20 -2.51 19.44
N HIS A 50 6.90 -1.92 18.28
CA HIS A 50 7.81 -1.85 17.14
C HIS A 50 7.86 -0.44 16.58
N SER A 51 9.04 -0.05 16.10
CA SER A 51 9.28 1.25 15.46
C SER A 51 9.52 1.09 13.96
N LEU A 52 8.79 1.86 13.16
CA LEU A 52 8.97 1.95 11.71
C LEU A 52 9.54 3.32 11.36
N THR A 53 10.66 3.34 10.64
CA THR A 53 11.24 4.56 10.08
C THR A 53 11.04 4.57 8.57
N LEU A 54 10.39 5.61 8.06
CA LEU A 54 10.17 5.81 6.63
C LEU A 54 11.11 6.91 6.12
N GLY A 55 11.86 6.61 5.07
CA GLY A 55 12.71 7.56 4.38
C GLY A 55 12.18 7.82 2.97
N ALA A 56 12.10 9.09 2.59
CA ALA A 56 11.73 9.51 1.24
C ALA A 56 12.77 10.50 0.69
N ARG A 57 12.88 10.59 -0.64
CA ARG A 57 13.74 11.59 -1.29
C ARG A 57 13.10 12.97 -1.19
N LYS A 58 13.91 14.02 -1.29
CA LYS A 58 13.43 15.42 -1.31
C LYS A 58 12.35 15.60 -2.38
N GLY A 59 11.21 16.20 -2.01
CA GLY A 59 10.08 16.44 -2.89
C GLY A 59 9.06 15.31 -2.96
N ALA A 60 9.31 14.16 -2.34
CA ALA A 60 8.30 13.12 -2.19
C ALA A 60 7.31 13.45 -1.06
N SER A 61 6.04 13.19 -1.30
CA SER A 61 4.96 13.24 -0.31
C SER A 61 4.44 11.83 -0.02
N LEU A 62 4.01 11.61 1.22
CA LEU A 62 3.28 10.41 1.62
C LEU A 62 1.87 10.85 1.97
N ASP A 63 0.88 10.25 1.32
CA ASP A 63 -0.53 10.48 1.63
C ASP A 63 -1.00 9.58 2.79
N ALA A 64 -0.59 8.30 2.76
CA ALA A 64 -1.02 7.32 3.74
C ALA A 64 0.03 6.23 4.00
N VAL A 65 0.01 5.69 5.22
CA VAL A 65 0.74 4.48 5.62
C VAL A 65 -0.26 3.55 6.31
N VAL A 66 -0.38 2.32 5.81
CA VAL A 66 -1.32 1.34 6.35
C VAL A 66 -0.55 0.08 6.76
N LEU A 67 -0.80 -0.40 7.98
CA LEU A 67 -0.27 -1.66 8.49
C LEU A 67 -1.43 -2.65 8.61
N LEU A 68 -1.42 -3.69 7.77
CA LEU A 68 -2.49 -4.68 7.69
C LEU A 68 -1.94 -6.09 7.91
N PRO A 69 -2.68 -6.98 8.60
CA PRO A 69 -2.34 -8.40 8.65
C PRO A 69 -2.27 -9.00 7.25
N GLN A 70 -1.23 -9.78 6.96
CA GLN A 70 -1.08 -10.46 5.66
C GLN A 70 -1.87 -11.77 5.66
N ASN A 71 -3.15 -11.70 5.30
CA ASN A 71 -4.00 -12.87 5.08
C ASN A 71 -4.98 -12.61 3.92
N ALA A 72 -5.58 -13.67 3.38
CA ALA A 72 -6.42 -13.59 2.18
C ALA A 72 -7.66 -12.68 2.33
N ALA A 73 -8.24 -12.60 3.52
CA ALA A 73 -9.38 -11.72 3.78
C ALA A 73 -8.95 -10.25 3.75
N MET A 74 -7.83 -9.94 4.41
CA MET A 74 -7.29 -8.59 4.47
C MET A 74 -6.73 -8.13 3.12
N ASP A 75 -6.08 -9.01 2.36
CA ASP A 75 -5.60 -8.70 1.01
C ASP A 75 -6.76 -8.28 0.10
N ARG A 76 -7.92 -8.97 0.20
CA ARG A 76 -9.14 -8.59 -0.54
C ARG A 76 -9.73 -7.27 -0.07
N ALA A 77 -9.80 -7.06 1.24
CA ALA A 77 -10.39 -5.85 1.81
C ALA A 77 -9.52 -4.61 1.53
N ALA A 78 -8.20 -4.76 1.62
CA ALA A 78 -7.21 -3.75 1.24
C ALA A 78 -7.35 -3.35 -0.23
N MET A 79 -7.63 -4.31 -1.13
CA MET A 79 -7.88 -4.00 -2.55
C MET A 79 -9.07 -3.06 -2.72
N ASN A 80 -10.19 -3.36 -2.05
CA ASN A 80 -11.37 -2.49 -2.08
C ASN A 80 -11.05 -1.09 -1.54
N LEU A 81 -10.33 -1.02 -0.41
CA LEU A 81 -9.88 0.23 0.19
C LEU A 81 -9.01 1.05 -0.77
N PHE A 82 -7.96 0.45 -1.36
CA PHE A 82 -7.04 1.15 -2.25
C PHE A 82 -7.70 1.56 -3.58
N GLN A 83 -8.70 0.82 -4.04
CA GLN A 83 -9.54 1.25 -5.16
C GLN A 83 -10.39 2.47 -4.81
N ASN A 84 -10.93 2.53 -3.59
CA ASN A 84 -11.86 3.58 -3.19
C ASN A 84 -11.22 4.70 -2.36
N TRP A 85 -9.90 4.70 -2.16
CA TRP A 85 -9.19 5.64 -1.30
C TRP A 85 -9.51 7.11 -1.62
N ASN A 86 -9.66 7.44 -2.91
CA ASN A 86 -10.01 8.79 -3.37
C ASN A 86 -11.52 9.04 -3.50
N TYR A 87 -12.37 8.04 -3.27
CA TYR A 87 -13.83 8.09 -3.41
C TYR A 87 -14.56 8.00 -2.05
N ALA A 88 -13.97 8.55 -0.98
CA ALA A 88 -14.53 8.52 0.38
C ALA A 88 -14.63 7.11 0.99
N PRO A 89 -13.49 6.45 1.30
CA PRO A 89 -13.46 5.07 1.81
C PRO A 89 -14.23 4.87 3.13
N TRP A 90 -14.51 5.94 3.89
CA TRP A 90 -15.35 5.92 5.08
C TRP A 90 -16.84 5.66 4.80
N GLN A 91 -17.29 5.67 3.55
CA GLN A 91 -18.65 5.31 3.14
C GLN A 91 -18.81 3.82 2.80
N ASN A 92 -17.73 3.04 2.82
CA ASN A 92 -17.73 1.63 2.44
C ASN A 92 -16.97 0.81 3.50
N PRO A 93 -17.60 0.55 4.67
CA PRO A 93 -16.95 -0.17 5.77
C PRO A 93 -16.56 -1.60 5.36
N LEU A 94 -15.41 -2.06 5.88
CA LEU A 94 -14.80 -3.37 5.62
C LEU A 94 -15.71 -4.54 6.00
#